data_AF-A0A2U2B586-F1
#
_entry.id   AF-A0A2U2B586-F1
#
_cell.length_a   1.000
_cell.length_b   1.000
_cell.length_c   1.000
_cell.angle_alpha   90.00
_cell.angle_beta   90.00
_cell.angle_gamma   90.00
#
_symmetry.space_group_name_H-M   'P 1'
#
loop_
_entity.id
_entity.type
_entity.pdbx_description
1 polymer ?
#
loop_
_entity_poly.entity_id
_entity_poly.type
_entity_poly.pdbx_seq_one_letter_code
_entity_poly.pdbx_strand_id
1 'polypeptide(L)' 'MILNQFKRICTINARKINSDFGWQSRFHDHVIRDDASFYRIRNYILTNPENWGNDKFFNP' A
#
# COMPACT_ATOMS: atom_id res chain seq x y z
N MET A 1 8.64 -9.92 9.08
CA MET A 1 10.07 -9.80 8.74
C MET A 1 10.30 -9.10 7.40
N ILE A 2 9.65 -9.52 6.32
CA ILE A 2 9.83 -8.95 4.96
C ILE A 2 9.37 -7.49 4.84
N LEU A 3 8.12 -7.18 5.18
CA LEU A 3 7.58 -5.82 5.05
C LEU A 3 8.32 -4.78 5.89
N ASN A 4 8.75 -5.15 7.11
CA ASN A 4 9.50 -4.25 7.98
C ASN A 4 10.88 -3.92 7.42
N GLN A 5 11.57 -4.90 6.81
CA GLN A 5 12.86 -4.65 6.16
C GLN A 5 12.71 -3.78 4.92
N PHE A 6 11.67 -4.03 4.11
CA PHE A 6 11.34 -3.18 2.97
C PHE A 6 11.08 -1.72 3.40
N LYS A 7 10.15 -1.51 4.35
CA LYS A 7 9.86 -0.17 4.90
C LYS A 7 11.12 0.49 5.47
N ARG A 8 12.02 -0.28 6.11
CA ARG A 8 13.29 0.25 6.64
C ARG A 8 14.18 0.83 5.55
N ILE A 9 14.45 0.08 4.48
CA ILE A 9 15.34 0.55 3.40
C ILE A 9 14.75 1.76 2.69
N CYS A 10 13.44 1.76 2.43
CA CYS A 10 12.76 2.93 1.87
C CYS A 10 12.87 4.15 2.80
N THR A 11 12.65 3.99 4.11
CA THR A 11 12.79 5.09 5.08
C THR A 11 14.20 5.67 5.10
N ILE A 12 15.24 4.82 5.06
CA ILE A 12 16.64 5.28 5.04
C ILE A 12 16.90 6.16 3.81
N ASN A 13 16.40 5.76 2.64
CA ASN A 13 16.63 6.54 1.42
C ASN A 13 15.73 7.78 1.33
N ALA A 14 14.46 7.67 1.70
CA ALA A 14 13.53 8.80 1.71
C ALA A 14 13.97 9.90 2.67
N ARG A 15 14.53 9.55 3.85
CA ARG A 15 15.02 10.53 4.82
C ARG A 15 16.26 11.30 4.40
N LYS A 16 16.97 10.86 3.36
CA LYS A 16 18.04 11.67 2.74
C LYS A 16 17.47 12.86 1.96
N ILE A 17 16.22 12.77 1.52
CA ILE A 17 15.53 13.81 0.73
C ILE A 17 14.58 14.61 1.63
N ASN A 18 13.85 13.94 2.53
CA ASN A 18 12.92 14.55 3.47
C ASN A 18 13.08 13.90 4.85
N SER A 19 13.72 14.61 5.80
CA SER A 19 14.01 14.12 7.15
C SER A 19 12.77 13.67 7.92
N ASP A 20 11.62 14.28 7.63
CA ASP A 20 10.37 14.08 8.37
C ASP A 20 9.53 12.93 7.79
N PHE A 21 10.05 12.24 6.76
CA PHE A 21 9.36 11.11 6.16
C PHE A 21 9.04 10.02 7.21
N GLY A 22 7.78 9.61 7.23
CA GLY A 22 7.24 8.56 8.05
C GLY A 22 6.15 7.77 7.32
N TRP A 23 6.07 6.47 7.61
CA TRP A 23 4.98 5.64 7.13
C TRP A 23 3.74 5.84 7.99
N GLN A 24 2.56 5.69 7.39
CA GLN A 24 1.34 5.44 8.16
C GLN A 24 1.56 4.24 9.09
N SER A 25 1.09 4.38 10.34
CA SER A 25 1.17 3.29 11.31
C SER A 25 0.32 2.10 10.87
N ARG A 26 0.82 0.88 11.15
CA ARG A 26 0.22 -0.40 10.74
C ARG A 26 0.09 -0.54 9.22
N PHE A 27 -0.56 -1.59 8.78
CA PHE A 27 -0.88 -1.85 7.37
C PHE A 27 -2.08 -2.80 7.33
N HIS A 28 -2.80 -2.78 6.21
CA HIS A 28 -3.85 -3.75 5.94
C HIS A 28 -3.20 -5.06 5.50
N ASP A 29 -3.55 -6.17 6.14
CA ASP A 29 -3.12 -7.52 5.79
C ASP A 29 -4.35 -8.40 5.60
N HIS A 30 -4.33 -9.23 4.55
CA HIS A 30 -5.43 -10.12 4.21
C HIS A 30 -4.89 -11.40 3.57
N VAL A 31 -5.15 -12.55 4.20
CA VAL A 31 -4.78 -13.86 3.67
C VAL A 31 -5.80 -14.30 2.63
N ILE A 32 -5.36 -14.45 1.38
CA ILE A 32 -6.14 -14.96 0.25
C ILE A 32 -6.24 -16.48 0.39
N ARG A 33 -7.47 -17.03 0.42
CA ARG A 33 -7.73 -18.46 0.71
C ARG A 33 -8.38 -19.22 -0.44
N ASP A 34 -8.87 -18.51 -1.44
CA ASP A 34 -9.59 -19.06 -2.58
C ASP A 34 -9.38 -18.20 -3.83
N ASP A 35 -9.61 -18.80 -5.00
CA ASP A 35 -9.37 -18.14 -6.29
C ASP A 35 -10.30 -16.94 -6.52
N ALA A 36 -11.54 -16.97 -6.02
CA ALA A 36 -12.46 -15.85 -6.19
C ALA A 36 -11.96 -14.60 -5.45
N SER A 37 -11.44 -14.78 -4.22
CA SER A 37 -10.81 -13.71 -3.44
C SER A 37 -9.55 -13.18 -4.13
N PHE A 38 -8.75 -14.07 -4.74
CA PHE A 38 -7.58 -13.69 -5.53
C PHE A 38 -7.97 -12.81 -6.72
N TYR A 39 -8.93 -13.24 -7.54
CA TYR A 39 -9.35 -12.46 -8.71
C TYR A 39 -9.91 -11.09 -8.33
N ARG A 40 -10.69 -11.02 -7.24
CA ARG A 40 -11.25 -9.75 -6.76
C ARG A 40 -10.16 -8.78 -6.30
N ILE A 41 -9.21 -9.24 -5.48
CA ILE A 41 -8.13 -8.40 -4.96
C ILE A 41 -7.19 -7.97 -6.08
N ARG A 42 -6.87 -8.88 -7.02
CA ARG A 42 -6.09 -8.56 -8.21
C ARG A 42 -6.77 -7.48 -9.05
N ASN A 43 -8.06 -7.64 -9.33
CA ASN A 43 -8.81 -6.65 -10.10
C ASN A 43 -8.86 -5.29 -9.39
N TYR A 44 -9.05 -5.28 -8.08
CA TYR A 44 -9.00 -4.05 -7.27
C TYR A 44 -7.65 -3.34 -7.41
N ILE A 45 -6.53 -4.05 -7.25
CA ILE A 45 -5.18 -3.45 -7.37
C ILE A 45 -4.96 -2.86 -8.77
N LEU A 46 -5.40 -3.56 -9.82
CA LEU A 46 -5.22 -3.13 -11.21
C LEU A 46 -6.06 -1.89 -11.55
N THR A 47 -7.30 -1.84 -11.07
CA THR A 47 -8.26 -0.77 -11.41
C THR A 47 -8.24 0.40 -10.42
N ASN A 48 -7.49 0.30 -9.31
CA ASN A 48 -7.40 1.35 -8.30
C ASN A 48 -6.87 2.70 -8.85
N PRO A 49 -5.83 2.75 -9.71
CA PRO A 49 -5.36 4.02 -10.26
C PRO A 49 -6.45 4.77 -11.05
N GLU A 50 -7.25 4.05 -11.83
CA GLU A 50 -8.37 4.62 -12.60
C GLU A 50 -9.51 5.09 -11.71
N ASN A 51 -9.78 4.35 -10.64
CA ASN A 51 -10.85 4.65 -9.70
C ASN A 51 -10.45 5.60 -8.56
N TRP A 52 -9.19 6.08 -8.54
CA TRP A 52 -8.67 6.85 -7.41
C TRP A 52 -9.50 8.11 -7.10
N GLY A 53 -9.94 8.85 -8.13
CA GLY A 53 -10.76 10.06 -7.94
C GLY A 53 -12.16 9.81 -7.38
N ASN A 54 -12.65 8.56 -7.45
CA ASN A 54 -13.92 8.14 -6.88
C ASN A 54 -13.75 7.38 -5.55
N ASP A 55 -12.51 7.23 -5.08
CA ASP A 55 -12.23 6.49 -3.86
C ASP A 55 -12.65 7.30 -2.63
N LYS A 56 -13.18 6.62 -1.61
CA LYS A 56 -13.65 7.26 -0.37
C LYS A 56 -12.53 7.91 0.45
N PHE A 57 -11.27 7.57 0.17
CA PHE A 57 -10.09 8.17 0.79
C PHE A 57 -9.45 9.24 -0.10
N PHE A 58 -10.04 9.54 -1.26
CA PHE A 58 -9.64 10.67 -2.08
C PHE A 58 -10.09 11.97 -1.42
N ASN A 59 -9.12 12.74 -0.94
CA ASN A 59 -9.32 14.15 -0.62
C ASN A 59 -8.68 14.98 -1.76
N PRO A 60 -9.44 15.88 -2.40
CA PRO A 60 -8.94 16.76 -3.46
C PRO A 60 -7.95 17.81 -2.94
#